data_AF-A0A1M6DH18-F1
#
_entry.id   AF-A0A1M6DH18-F1
#
_cell.length_a   1.000
_cell.length_b   1.000
_cell.length_c   1.000
_cell.angle_alpha   90.00
_cell.angle_beta   90.00
_cell.angle_gamma   90.00
#
_symmetry.space_group_name_H-M   'P 1'
#
loop_
_entity.id
_entity.type
_entity.pdbx_description
1 polymer ?
#
loop_
_entity_poly.entity_id
_entity_poly.type
_entity_poly.pdbx_seq_one_letter_code
_entity_poly.pdbx_strand_id
1 'polypeptide(L)'
;MAFLKRLGFFIFGLSIGLVFLTVFLKKKSEETGSEFCYFPNCRALKDIRSKNISYSDAINQLIQEKQLDSTDIDNFLQNGDVNFKRSQTRTTPCKTYIIEGTLREKEAVLTVKNCAKKATIERIDTQ
;
A
#
# COMPACT_ATOMS: atom_id res chain seq x y z
N MET A 1 15.06 -43.87 22.49
CA MET A 1 14.19 -43.01 23.33
C MET A 1 13.72 -41.80 22.51
N ALA A 2 12.46 -41.82 22.10
CA ALA A 2 11.54 -40.69 21.98
C ALA A 2 11.96 -39.40 21.23
N PHE A 3 12.38 -39.49 19.97
CA PHE A 3 12.48 -38.33 19.07
C PHE A 3 11.20 -37.49 19.05
N LEU A 4 10.03 -38.15 19.00
CA LEU A 4 8.71 -37.51 19.08
C LEU A 4 8.52 -36.67 20.35
N LYS A 5 9.01 -37.14 21.52
CA LYS A 5 8.92 -36.37 22.76
C LYS A 5 9.82 -35.13 22.70
N ARG A 6 11.05 -35.27 22.18
CA ARG A 6 11.98 -34.14 22.01
C ARG A 6 11.45 -33.10 21.02
N LEU A 7 10.87 -33.55 19.91
CA LEU A 7 10.21 -32.68 18.93
C LEU A 7 8.98 -31.99 19.54
N GLY A 8 8.17 -32.71 20.32
CA GLY A 8 7.02 -32.16 21.03
C GLY A 8 7.41 -31.03 22.00
N PHE A 9 8.43 -31.25 22.83
CA PHE A 9 8.94 -30.20 23.73
C PHE A 9 9.50 -28.99 22.98
N PHE A 10 10.20 -29.20 21.86
CA PHE A 10 10.70 -28.11 21.02
C PHE A 10 9.57 -27.29 20.40
N ILE A 11 8.58 -27.94 19.77
CA ILE A 11 7.44 -27.26 19.15
C ILE A 11 6.61 -26.53 20.22
N PHE A 12 6.44 -27.12 21.40
CA PHE A 12 5.74 -26.46 22.51
C PHE A 12 6.43 -25.15 22.93
N GLY A 13 7.75 -25.19 23.15
CA GLY A 13 8.54 -23.99 23.45
C GLY A 13 8.52 -22.96 22.32
N LEU A 14 8.66 -23.41 21.07
CA LEU A 14 8.60 -22.55 19.88
C LEU A 14 7.23 -21.86 19.77
N SER A 15 6.13 -22.58 19.98
CA SER A 15 4.77 -22.03 19.93
C SER A 15 4.57 -20.93 20.98
N ILE A 16 5.04 -21.16 22.22
CA ILE A 16 5.00 -20.14 23.27
C ILE A 16 5.82 -18.91 22.84
N GLY A 17 7.03 -19.11 22.32
CA GLY A 17 7.88 -18.04 21.80
C GLY A 17 7.22 -17.24 20.67
N LEU A 18 6.54 -17.91 19.73
CA LEU A 18 5.80 -17.26 18.65
C LEU A 18 4.62 -16.43 19.17
N VAL A 19 3.90 -16.89 20.21
CA VAL A 19 2.84 -16.10 20.84
C VAL A 19 3.42 -14.81 21.44
N PHE A 20 4.50 -14.88 22.22
CA PHE A 20 5.13 -13.68 22.76
C PHE A 20 5.64 -12.73 21.67
N LEU A 21 6.29 -13.28 20.65
CA LEU A 21 6.81 -12.51 19.52
C LEU A 21 5.68 -11.75 18.79
N THR A 22 4.57 -12.43 18.49
CA THR A 22 3.44 -11.82 17.76
C THR A 22 2.79 -10.71 18.58
N VAL A 23 2.64 -10.86 19.89
CA VAL A 23 2.11 -9.80 20.77
C VAL A 23 3.02 -8.58 20.75
N PHE A 24 4.34 -8.78 20.86
CA PHE A 24 5.30 -7.67 20.85
C PHE A 24 5.33 -6.93 19.51
N LEU A 25 5.34 -7.67 18.39
CA LEU A 25 5.35 -7.08 17.06
C LEU A 25 4.04 -6.33 16.74
N LYS A 26 2.89 -6.86 17.15
CA LYS A 26 1.59 -6.17 16.97
C LYS A 26 1.54 -4.85 17.72
N LYS A 27 1.84 -4.85 19.02
CA LYS A 27 1.89 -3.62 19.82
C LYS A 27 2.82 -2.58 19.23
N LYS A 28 4.02 -3.00 18.79
CA LYS A 28 4.96 -2.09 18.16
C LYS A 28 4.43 -1.50 16.85
N SER A 29 3.81 -2.31 15.99
CA SER A 29 3.23 -1.83 14.73
C SER A 29 2.09 -0.84 14.98
N GLU A 30 1.19 -1.14 15.93
CA GLU A 30 0.07 -0.27 16.32
C GLU A 30 0.54 1.03 16.97
N GLU A 31 1.47 0.98 17.93
CA GLU A 31 1.96 2.16 18.65
C GLU A 31 2.81 3.11 17.80
N THR A 32 3.59 2.56 16.85
CA THR A 32 4.52 3.37 16.03
C THR A 32 3.98 3.67 14.64
N GLY A 33 2.84 3.10 14.25
CA GLY A 33 2.34 3.12 12.88
C GLY A 33 3.34 2.50 11.88
N SER A 34 4.25 1.65 12.35
CA SER A 34 5.28 1.07 11.49
C SER A 34 4.70 -0.06 10.65
N GLU A 35 4.60 0.22 9.34
CA GLU A 35 4.14 -0.74 8.34
C GLU A 35 5.33 -1.43 7.67
N PHE A 36 5.37 -2.76 7.75
CA PHE A 36 6.41 -3.59 7.15
C PHE A 36 6.07 -3.98 5.71
N CYS A 37 6.27 -3.05 4.76
CA CYS A 37 6.04 -3.29 3.33
C CYS A 37 7.16 -4.11 2.67
N TYR A 38 7.13 -5.43 2.86
CA TYR A 38 8.07 -6.34 2.18
C TYR A 38 7.72 -6.57 0.71
N PHE A 39 6.43 -6.60 0.37
CA PHE A 39 5.96 -6.88 -0.98
C PHE A 39 6.01 -5.65 -1.90
N PRO A 40 6.21 -5.85 -3.22
CA PRO A 40 6.30 -4.76 -4.19
C PRO A 40 5.10 -3.80 -4.18
N ASN A 41 3.88 -4.33 -4.08
CA ASN A 41 2.65 -3.52 -4.07
C ASN A 41 2.65 -2.51 -2.91
N CYS A 42 2.73 -3.02 -1.66
CA CYS A 42 2.81 -2.22 -0.44
C CYS A 42 3.95 -1.19 -0.51
N ARG A 43 5.13 -1.59 -1.00
CA ARG A 43 6.29 -0.70 -1.10
C ARG A 43 6.04 0.47 -2.05
N ALA A 44 5.45 0.22 -3.22
CA ALA A 44 5.14 1.26 -4.19
C ALA A 44 4.10 2.24 -3.63
N LEU A 45 3.03 1.72 -3.05
CA LEU A 45 1.98 2.50 -2.42
C LEU A 45 2.49 3.35 -1.25
N LYS A 46 3.25 2.75 -0.33
CA LYS A 46 3.87 3.46 0.81
C LYS A 46 4.85 4.54 0.35
N ASP A 47 5.66 4.27 -0.67
CA ASP A 47 6.56 5.27 -1.26
C ASP A 47 5.79 6.48 -1.81
N ILE A 48 4.65 6.26 -2.48
CA ILE A 48 3.76 7.33 -2.93
C ILE A 48 3.19 8.12 -1.74
N ARG A 49 2.63 7.43 -0.73
CA ARG A 49 2.02 8.05 0.47
C ARG A 49 3.01 8.86 1.30
N SER A 50 4.28 8.48 1.30
CA SER A 50 5.33 9.16 2.07
C SER A 50 5.77 10.52 1.49
N LYS A 51 5.28 10.89 0.30
CA LYS A 51 5.68 12.11 -0.42
C LYS A 51 4.58 13.15 -0.40
N ASN A 52 4.93 14.40 -0.72
CA ASN A 52 3.92 15.44 -0.88
C ASN A 52 3.02 15.11 -2.08
N ILE A 53 1.73 14.90 -1.82
CA ILE A 53 0.73 14.58 -2.83
C ILE A 53 0.22 15.89 -3.44
N SER A 54 0.09 15.90 -4.76
CA SER A 54 -0.52 16.98 -5.52
C SER A 54 -1.47 16.43 -6.56
N TYR A 55 -2.37 17.28 -7.03
CA TYR A 55 -3.43 16.92 -7.95
C TYR A 55 -3.23 17.66 -9.27
N SER A 56 -3.44 16.95 -10.38
CA SER A 56 -3.58 17.57 -11.69
C SER A 56 -4.86 18.40 -11.77
N ASP A 57 -4.97 19.26 -12.78
CA ASP A 57 -6.18 20.06 -13.00
C ASP A 57 -7.43 19.18 -13.21
N ALA A 58 -7.28 18.04 -13.90
CA ALA A 58 -8.36 17.07 -14.08
C ALA A 58 -8.86 16.49 -12.75
N ILE A 59 -7.94 16.15 -11.83
CA ILE A 59 -8.32 15.66 -10.50
C ILE A 59 -8.93 16.77 -9.65
N ASN A 60 -8.37 17.99 -9.70
CA ASN A 60 -8.93 19.14 -8.99
C ASN A 60 -10.36 19.43 -9.43
N GLN A 61 -10.67 19.30 -10.72
CA GLN A 61 -12.03 19.44 -11.23
C GLN A 61 -12.97 18.38 -10.63
N LEU A 62 -12.57 17.11 -10.60
CA LEU A 62 -13.37 16.04 -9.99
C LEU A 62 -13.61 16.25 -8.49
N ILE A 63 -12.62 16.82 -7.79
CA ILE A 63 -12.75 17.19 -6.37
C ILE A 63 -13.75 18.35 -6.21
N GLN A 64 -13.68 19.37 -7.06
CA GLN A 64 -14.64 20.48 -7.05
C GLN A 64 -16.07 20.03 -7.36
N GLU A 65 -16.22 19.07 -8.28
CA GLU A 65 -17.49 18.44 -8.63
C GLU A 65 -17.98 17.41 -7.59
N LYS A 66 -17.24 17.20 -6.49
CA LYS A 66 -17.52 16.22 -5.42
C LYS A 66 -17.65 14.78 -5.93
N GLN A 67 -17.00 14.47 -7.04
CA GLN A 67 -16.94 13.12 -7.60
C GLN A 67 -15.79 12.31 -7.01
N LEU A 68 -14.79 12.99 -6.46
CA LEU A 68 -13.63 12.42 -5.80
C LEU A 68 -13.31 13.22 -4.54
N ASP A 69 -12.87 12.57 -3.48
CA ASP A 69 -12.33 13.25 -2.30
C ASP A 69 -10.98 12.65 -1.85
N SER A 70 -10.42 13.21 -0.77
CA SER A 70 -9.15 12.73 -0.23
C SER A 70 -9.23 11.31 0.32
N THR A 71 -10.39 10.89 0.84
CA THR A 71 -10.58 9.54 1.39
C THR A 71 -10.65 8.48 0.29
N ASP A 72 -11.22 8.83 -0.86
CA ASP A 72 -11.18 7.99 -2.06
C ASP A 72 -9.73 7.75 -2.49
N ILE A 73 -8.93 8.83 -2.62
CA ILE A 73 -7.53 8.74 -3.03
C ILE A 73 -6.71 7.95 -2.00
N ASP A 74 -6.92 8.20 -0.71
CA ASP A 74 -6.25 7.45 0.35
C ASP A 74 -6.61 5.96 0.30
N ASN A 75 -7.85 5.61 -0.05
CA ASN A 75 -8.26 4.22 -0.22
C ASN A 75 -7.48 3.55 -1.36
N PHE A 76 -7.39 4.19 -2.54
CA PHE A 76 -6.55 3.70 -3.64
C PHE A 76 -5.10 3.52 -3.20
N LEU A 77 -4.57 4.50 -2.47
CA LEU A 77 -3.19 4.48 -2.04
C LEU A 77 -2.94 3.48 -0.91
N GLN A 78 -3.94 3.05 -0.13
CA GLN A 78 -3.80 2.07 0.95
C GLN A 78 -4.09 0.64 0.51
N ASN A 79 -5.18 0.45 -0.22
CA ASN A 79 -5.76 -0.86 -0.51
C ASN A 79 -5.72 -1.25 -2.00
N GLY A 80 -5.27 -0.35 -2.88
CA GLY A 80 -5.20 -0.62 -4.32
C GLY A 80 -4.16 -1.69 -4.68
N ASP A 81 -4.26 -2.19 -5.91
CA ASP A 81 -3.27 -3.09 -6.50
C ASP A 81 -2.53 -2.41 -7.64
N VAL A 82 -1.20 -2.35 -7.53
CA VAL A 82 -0.35 -1.74 -8.55
C VAL A 82 -0.18 -2.71 -9.71
N ASN A 83 -0.72 -2.35 -10.86
CA ASN A 83 -0.48 -3.07 -12.10
C ASN A 83 0.91 -2.74 -12.64
N PHE A 84 1.93 -3.47 -12.18
CA PHE A 84 3.32 -3.27 -12.58
C PHE A 84 3.58 -3.52 -14.07
N LYS A 85 2.71 -4.29 -14.75
CA LYS A 85 2.83 -4.54 -16.20
C LYS A 85 2.44 -3.31 -17.02
N ARG A 86 1.41 -2.58 -16.58
CA ARG A 86 0.94 -1.33 -17.22
C ARG A 86 1.69 -0.09 -16.72
N SER A 87 2.37 -0.20 -15.58
CA SER A 87 3.14 0.88 -14.97
C SER A 87 4.50 1.09 -15.64
N GLN A 88 4.94 2.35 -15.73
CA GLN A 88 6.27 2.71 -16.21
C GLN A 88 7.19 2.96 -15.00
N THR A 89 7.83 1.89 -14.51
CA THR A 89 8.62 1.92 -13.26
C THR A 89 10.09 2.29 -13.44
N ARG A 90 10.56 2.37 -14.70
CA ARG A 90 11.96 2.63 -15.06
C ARG A 90 12.20 4.02 -15.66
N THR A 91 11.17 4.84 -15.76
CA THR A 91 11.26 6.19 -16.31
C THR A 91 11.95 7.13 -15.32
N THR A 92 12.86 7.96 -15.82
CA THR A 92 13.56 9.01 -15.09
C THR A 92 13.14 10.37 -15.64
N PRO A 93 12.84 11.39 -14.81
CA PRO A 93 13.07 11.46 -13.37
C PRO A 93 11.94 10.91 -12.49
N CYS A 94 10.78 10.57 -13.08
CA CYS A 94 9.60 10.13 -12.34
C CYS A 94 9.05 8.83 -12.91
N LYS A 95 8.54 7.98 -12.02
CA LYS A 95 7.87 6.72 -12.37
C LYS A 95 6.37 6.96 -12.49
N THR A 96 5.70 6.22 -13.35
CA THR A 96 4.23 6.27 -13.46
C THR A 96 3.64 4.95 -13.02
N TYR A 97 2.78 4.97 -12.00
CA TYR A 97 2.10 3.82 -11.47
C TYR A 97 0.63 3.82 -11.88
N ILE A 98 0.17 2.65 -12.31
CA ILE A 98 -1.23 2.34 -12.58
C ILE A 98 -1.73 1.53 -11.39
N ILE A 99 -2.69 2.06 -10.65
CA ILE A 99 -3.22 1.48 -9.42
C ILE A 99 -4.69 1.15 -9.68
N GLU A 100 -5.03 -0.13 -9.60
CA GLU A 100 -6.38 -0.65 -9.75
C GLU A 100 -7.05 -0.70 -8.38
N GLY A 101 -8.33 -0.33 -8.30
CA GLY A 101 -9.06 -0.27 -7.05
C GLY A 101 -10.54 -0.01 -7.30
N THR A 102 -11.25 0.38 -6.25
CA THR A 102 -12.68 0.66 -6.33
C THR A 102 -12.98 2.09 -5.93
N LEU A 103 -13.78 2.78 -6.75
CA LEU A 103 -14.38 4.06 -6.43
C LEU A 103 -15.90 3.87 -6.35
N ARG A 104 -16.50 4.06 -5.17
CA ARG A 104 -17.96 3.92 -4.97
C ARG A 104 -18.52 2.60 -5.53
N GLU A 105 -17.88 1.49 -5.15
CA GLU A 105 -18.22 0.12 -5.58
C GLU A 105 -18.03 -0.19 -7.07
N LYS A 106 -17.44 0.73 -7.85
CA LYS A 106 -17.08 0.51 -9.25
C LYS A 106 -15.58 0.37 -9.40
N GLU A 107 -15.15 -0.50 -10.32
CA GLU A 107 -13.74 -0.61 -10.66
C GLU A 107 -13.24 0.70 -11.25
N ALA A 108 -12.11 1.17 -10.75
CA ALA A 108 -11.48 2.38 -11.22
C ALA A 108 -9.95 2.22 -11.20
N VAL A 109 -9.30 3.01 -12.04
CA VAL A 109 -7.87 2.98 -12.25
C VAL A 109 -7.29 4.36 -11.98
N LEU A 110 -6.44 4.45 -10.96
CA LEU A 110 -5.73 5.65 -10.59
C LEU A 110 -4.35 5.67 -11.25
N THR A 111 -4.02 6.76 -11.95
CA THR A 111 -2.68 6.97 -12.49
C THR A 111 -1.92 7.99 -11.64
N VAL A 112 -0.77 7.57 -11.13
CA VAL A 112 0.06 8.38 -10.24
C VAL A 112 1.46 8.54 -10.82
N LYS A 113 1.89 9.79 -10.99
CA LYS A 113 3.27 10.13 -11.30
C LYS A 113 4.06 10.36 -10.02
N ASN A 114 5.00 9.47 -9.76
CA ASN A 114 5.76 9.40 -8.53
C ASN A 114 7.23 9.80 -8.79
N CYS A 115 7.60 11.00 -8.32
CA CYS A 115 8.95 11.55 -8.40
C CYS A 115 9.70 11.37 -7.06
N ALA A 116 10.93 11.90 -6.95
CA ALA A 116 11.73 11.74 -5.72
C ALA A 116 11.10 12.38 -4.47
N LYS A 117 10.52 13.59 -4.59
CA LYS A 117 9.98 14.36 -3.45
C LYS A 117 8.46 14.59 -3.49
N LYS A 118 7.83 14.29 -4.62
CA LYS A 118 6.44 14.67 -4.92
C LYS A 118 5.75 13.55 -5.68
N ALA A 119 4.52 13.26 -5.32
CA ALA A 119 3.61 12.40 -6.06
C ALA A 119 2.49 13.26 -6.65
N THR A 120 2.16 13.05 -7.91
CA THR A 120 1.08 13.76 -8.62
C THR A 120 0.03 12.76 -9.04
N ILE A 121 -1.19 12.93 -8.56
CA ILE A 121 -2.34 12.18 -9.04
C ILE A 121 -2.74 12.80 -10.38
N GLU A 122 -2.57 12.06 -11.47
CA GLU A 122 -2.71 12.60 -12.83
C GLU A 122 -4.13 12.45 -13.37
N ARG A 123 -4.72 11.26 -13.19
CA ARG A 123 -6.07 10.93 -13.66
C ARG A 123 -6.64 9.74 -12.92
N ILE A 124 -7.96 9.65 -12.93
CA ILE A 124 -8.73 8.49 -12.50
C ILE A 124 -9.70 8.12 -13.61
N ASP A 125 -9.71 6.84 -13.98
CA ASP A 125 -10.57 6.30 -15.02
C ASP A 125 -11.50 5.26 -14.38
N THR A 126 -12.80 5.55 -14.33
CA THR A 126 -13.83 4.62 -13.84
C THR A 126 -14.29 3.71 -14.97
N GLN A 127 -14.47 2.42 -14.70
CA GLN A 127 -15.09 1.48 -15.64
C GLN A 127 -16.63 1.54 -15.56
#